data_AF-A0A4Q3RV03-F1
#
_entry.id   AF-A0A4Q3RV03-F1
#
_cell.length_a   1.000
_cell.length_b   1.000
_cell.length_c   1.000
_cell.angle_alpha   90.00
_cell.angle_beta   90.00
_cell.angle_gamma   90.00
#
_symmetry.space_group_name_H-M   'P 1'
#
loop_
_entity.id
_entity.type
_entity.pdbx_description
1 polymer ?
#
loop_
_entity_poly.entity_id
_entity_poly.type
_entity_poly.pdbx_seq_one_letter_code
_entity_poly.pdbx_strand_id
1 'polypeptide(L)'
;MFISQNDTLVKTTTHKAVLPFYVYASLSLLAATIMLFFSSGAFTLHHFHPHTLAITHAMALGWGTMIILGASHQLVPVLIEGSLYSYKLAYACFVFAAMGIPLLVFGFYTFQLGFATLLGAVLINVAIVAFLVNMVLSMLRSKHESVHAVFVLTAVLWLLLTTLVGLALTINFTTAFLPKASLHYLSLHAHMGIVGWLLLLVIG
;
A
#
# COMPACT_ATOMS: atom_id res chain seq x y z
N MET A 1 21.98 46.42 10.20
CA MET A 1 21.74 45.83 8.86
C MET A 1 21.22 44.42 9.09
N PHE A 2 19.89 44.26 9.14
CA PHE A 2 19.27 42.94 9.29
C PHE A 2 19.31 42.25 7.93
N ILE A 3 20.05 41.15 7.85
CA ILE A 3 20.08 40.30 6.65
C ILE A 3 18.71 39.64 6.57
N SER A 4 17.93 40.04 5.57
CA SER A 4 16.72 39.34 5.14
C SER A 4 17.10 37.90 4.80
N GLN A 5 16.85 36.96 5.71
CA GLN A 5 16.81 35.55 5.34
C GLN A 5 15.70 35.41 4.31
N ASN A 6 16.09 35.02 3.10
CA ASN A 6 15.16 34.72 2.03
C ASN A 6 14.44 33.43 2.43
N ASP A 7 13.39 33.53 3.25
CA ASP A 7 12.48 32.44 3.59
C ASP A 7 11.71 32.06 2.33
N THR A 8 12.37 31.32 1.44
CA THR A 8 11.69 30.61 0.38
C THR A 8 10.85 29.53 1.05
N LEU A 9 9.58 29.84 1.31
CA LEU A 9 8.59 28.92 1.86
C LEU A 9 8.71 27.56 1.16
N VAL A 10 9.06 26.53 1.93
CA VAL A 10 9.19 25.16 1.41
C VAL A 10 7.83 24.74 0.85
N LYS A 11 7.80 24.45 -0.45
CA LYS A 11 6.55 24.16 -1.16
C LYS A 11 6.09 22.74 -0.83
N THR A 12 4.96 22.65 -0.13
CA THR A 12 4.34 21.38 0.22
C THR A 12 3.72 20.69 -1.00
N THR A 13 3.48 19.38 -0.89
CA THR A 13 2.92 18.56 -1.97
C THR A 13 1.54 19.07 -2.42
N THR A 14 1.36 19.24 -3.73
CA THR A 14 0.06 19.64 -4.28
C THR A 14 -1.04 18.60 -4.02
N HIS A 15 -2.24 19.07 -3.63
CA HIS A 15 -3.41 18.21 -3.41
C HIS A 15 -3.79 17.38 -4.64
N LYS A 16 -3.49 17.88 -5.86
CA LYS A 16 -3.78 17.18 -7.12
C LYS A 16 -3.05 15.84 -7.23
N ALA A 17 -1.87 15.72 -6.61
CA ALA A 17 -1.10 14.48 -6.62
C ALA A 17 -1.70 13.38 -5.72
N VAL A 18 -2.53 13.76 -4.73
CA VAL A 18 -3.04 12.83 -3.72
C VAL A 18 -4.54 12.61 -3.77
N LEU A 19 -5.30 13.56 -4.35
CA LEU A 19 -6.74 13.43 -4.51
C LEU A 19 -7.16 12.11 -5.21
N PRO A 20 -6.45 11.60 -6.24
CA PRO A 20 -6.78 10.32 -6.85
C PRO A 20 -6.74 9.15 -5.84
N PHE A 21 -5.79 9.16 -4.91
CA PHE A 21 -5.68 8.11 -3.89
C PHE A 21 -6.90 8.12 -2.95
N TYR A 22 -7.31 9.30 -2.48
CA TYR A 22 -8.47 9.41 -1.58
C TYR A 22 -9.77 9.00 -2.27
N VAL A 23 -10.00 9.45 -3.50
CA VAL A 23 -11.18 9.05 -4.29
C VAL A 23 -11.19 7.55 -4.50
N TYR A 24 -10.06 6.97 -4.92
CA TYR A 24 -9.95 5.53 -5.12
C TYR A 24 -10.20 4.75 -3.83
N ALA A 25 -9.68 5.23 -2.71
CA ALA A 25 -9.86 4.57 -1.42
C ALA A 25 -11.31 4.61 -0.94
N SER A 26 -12.01 5.74 -1.10
CA SER A 26 -13.43 5.85 -0.78
C SER A 26 -14.28 4.90 -1.63
N LEU A 27 -14.00 4.84 -2.94
CA LEU A 27 -14.70 3.91 -3.84
C LEU A 27 -14.39 2.44 -3.51
N SER A 28 -13.14 2.13 -3.16
CA SER A 28 -12.73 0.78 -2.75
C SER A 28 -13.38 0.36 -1.44
N LEU A 29 -13.53 1.27 -0.47
CA LEU A 29 -14.26 1.01 0.77
C LEU A 29 -15.74 0.72 0.50
N LEU A 30 -16.38 1.53 -0.36
CA LEU A 30 -17.76 1.29 -0.77
C LEU A 30 -17.91 -0.08 -1.46
N ALA A 31 -17.03 -0.40 -2.42
CA ALA A 31 -17.04 -1.70 -3.07
C ALA A 31 -16.84 -2.86 -2.08
N ALA A 32 -15.87 -2.74 -1.17
CA ALA A 32 -15.59 -3.77 -0.16
C ALA A 32 -16.77 -3.99 0.80
N THR A 33 -17.46 -2.92 1.21
CA THR A 33 -18.64 -3.03 2.08
C THR A 33 -19.84 -3.65 1.36
N ILE A 34 -20.02 -3.37 0.07
CA ILE A 34 -21.02 -4.06 -0.77
C ILE A 34 -20.68 -5.55 -0.87
N MET A 35 -19.41 -5.90 -1.17
CA MET A 35 -18.97 -7.30 -1.24
C MET A 35 -19.19 -8.03 0.10
N LEU A 36 -18.89 -7.35 1.22
CA LEU A 36 -19.11 -7.87 2.57
C LEU A 36 -20.60 -8.17 2.83
N PHE A 37 -21.49 -7.24 2.46
CA PHE A 37 -22.93 -7.42 2.63
C PHE A 37 -23.44 -8.68 1.93
N PHE A 38 -23.00 -8.93 0.69
CA PHE A 38 -23.41 -10.10 -0.10
C PHE A 38 -22.65 -11.39 0.25
N SER A 39 -21.50 -11.32 0.94
CA SER A 39 -20.65 -12.46 1.26
C SER A 39 -20.48 -12.70 2.75
N SER A 40 -21.40 -12.22 3.59
CA SER A 40 -21.31 -12.34 5.04
C SER A 40 -21.16 -13.79 5.53
N GLY A 41 -21.83 -14.74 4.88
CA GLY A 41 -21.68 -16.18 5.15
C GLY A 41 -20.28 -16.74 4.89
N ALA A 42 -19.45 -16.09 4.06
CA ALA A 42 -18.07 -16.53 3.83
C ALA A 42 -17.20 -16.43 5.09
N PHE A 43 -17.55 -15.55 6.03
CA PHE A 43 -16.80 -15.33 7.27
C PHE A 43 -17.10 -16.39 8.35
N THR A 44 -18.11 -17.23 8.16
CA THR A 44 -18.34 -18.40 9.03
C THR A 44 -17.55 -19.63 8.58
N LEU A 45 -16.84 -19.53 7.44
CA LEU A 45 -15.99 -20.58 6.89
C LEU A 45 -14.52 -20.34 7.28
N HIS A 46 -13.63 -21.20 6.78
CA HIS A 46 -12.20 -21.03 6.97
C HIS A 46 -11.72 -19.70 6.36
N HIS A 47 -10.81 -18.98 7.03
CA HIS A 47 -10.31 -17.65 6.63
C HIS A 47 -9.68 -17.64 5.22
N PHE A 48 -9.18 -18.77 4.76
CA PHE A 48 -8.81 -18.98 3.36
C PHE A 48 -10.04 -19.33 2.51
N HIS A 49 -10.94 -18.36 2.36
CA HIS A 49 -12.09 -18.46 1.46
C HIS A 49 -11.98 -17.36 0.38
N PRO A 50 -12.29 -17.65 -0.91
CA PRO A 50 -12.12 -16.69 -2.01
C PRO A 50 -12.68 -15.30 -1.74
N HIS A 51 -13.94 -15.22 -1.29
CA HIS A 51 -14.58 -13.92 -0.99
C HIS A 51 -13.94 -13.23 0.22
N THR A 52 -13.54 -13.97 1.24
CA THR A 52 -12.85 -13.43 2.42
C THR A 52 -11.50 -12.83 2.03
N LEU A 53 -10.75 -13.51 1.15
CA LEU A 53 -9.49 -12.99 0.61
C LEU A 53 -9.72 -11.72 -0.21
N ALA A 54 -10.71 -11.72 -1.11
CA ALA A 54 -11.03 -10.58 -1.95
C ALA A 54 -11.41 -9.34 -1.12
N ILE A 55 -12.32 -9.49 -0.16
CA ILE A 55 -12.76 -8.41 0.73
C ILE A 55 -11.60 -7.91 1.59
N THR A 56 -10.80 -8.82 2.16
CA THR A 56 -9.63 -8.46 2.97
C THR A 56 -8.65 -7.59 2.18
N HIS A 57 -8.35 -7.93 0.92
CA HIS A 57 -7.43 -7.15 0.10
C HIS A 57 -8.06 -5.87 -0.44
N ALA A 58 -9.36 -5.86 -0.73
CA ALA A 58 -10.08 -4.63 -1.08
C ALA A 58 -10.04 -3.61 0.07
N MET A 59 -10.22 -4.07 1.31
CA MET A 59 -10.11 -3.21 2.50
C MET A 59 -8.66 -2.82 2.80
N ALA A 60 -7.75 -3.79 2.86
CA ALA A 60 -6.36 -3.53 3.24
C ALA A 60 -5.61 -2.71 2.19
N LEU A 61 -5.65 -3.10 0.92
CA LEU A 61 -4.93 -2.44 -0.17
C LEU A 61 -5.77 -1.34 -0.82
N GLY A 62 -7.01 -1.66 -1.20
CA GLY A 62 -7.88 -0.73 -1.92
C GLY A 62 -8.25 0.51 -1.12
N TRP A 63 -8.60 0.32 0.14
CA TRP A 63 -8.93 1.40 1.06
C TRP A 63 -7.73 1.83 1.92
N GLY A 64 -7.27 0.99 2.84
CA GLY A 64 -6.27 1.34 3.85
C GLY A 64 -4.96 1.85 3.24
N THR A 65 -4.31 1.04 2.40
CA THR A 65 -3.06 1.41 1.74
C THR A 65 -3.23 2.66 0.88
N MET A 66 -4.30 2.78 0.09
CA MET A 66 -4.48 3.96 -0.76
C MET A 66 -4.66 5.25 0.05
N ILE A 67 -5.41 5.23 1.16
CA ILE A 67 -5.47 6.40 2.07
C ILE A 67 -4.09 6.71 2.62
N ILE A 68 -3.38 5.70 3.13
CA ILE A 68 -2.07 5.87 3.75
C ILE A 68 -1.06 6.45 2.76
N LEU A 69 -0.95 5.88 1.56
CA LEU A 69 -0.03 6.36 0.52
C LEU A 69 -0.38 7.80 0.09
N GLY A 70 -1.67 8.12 -0.07
CA GLY A 70 -2.11 9.49 -0.37
C GLY A 70 -1.72 10.48 0.74
N ALA A 71 -2.01 10.13 2.00
CA ALA A 71 -1.70 10.95 3.16
C ALA A 71 -0.19 11.14 3.35
N SER A 72 0.60 10.07 3.26
CA SER A 72 2.06 10.13 3.44
C SER A 72 2.75 11.00 2.39
N HIS A 73 2.26 11.04 1.14
CA HIS A 73 2.79 11.97 0.14
C HIS A 73 2.62 13.45 0.52
N GLN A 74 1.68 13.80 1.40
CA GLN A 74 1.51 15.16 1.92
C GLN A 74 2.19 15.35 3.27
N LEU A 75 1.98 14.42 4.20
CA LEU A 75 2.43 14.53 5.58
C LEU A 75 3.94 14.39 5.71
N VAL A 76 4.57 13.43 5.01
CA VAL A 76 6.02 13.22 5.14
C VAL A 76 6.82 14.46 4.73
N PRO A 77 6.54 15.12 3.58
CA PRO A 77 7.20 16.39 3.24
C PRO A 77 7.04 17.49 4.29
N VAL A 78 5.87 17.57 4.96
CA VAL A 78 5.65 18.53 6.06
C VAL A 78 6.51 18.17 7.28
N LEU A 79 6.53 16.88 7.67
CA LEU A 79 7.27 16.39 8.83
C LEU A 79 8.78 16.58 8.71
N ILE A 80 9.31 16.46 7.50
CA ILE A 80 10.73 16.66 7.22
C ILE A 80 11.04 18.09 6.81
N GLU A 81 10.10 19.03 6.89
CA GLU A 81 10.28 20.43 6.44
C GLU A 81 10.88 20.54 5.03
N GLY A 82 10.47 19.62 4.15
CA GLY A 82 11.04 19.41 2.83
C GLY A 82 9.99 19.38 1.73
N SER A 83 10.41 18.96 0.54
CA SER A 83 9.52 18.79 -0.60
C SER A 83 9.54 17.35 -1.09
N LEU A 84 8.43 16.91 -1.67
CA LEU A 84 8.36 15.61 -2.29
C LEU A 84 9.33 15.52 -3.47
N TYR A 85 10.12 14.45 -3.53
CA TYR A 85 11.15 14.25 -4.54
C TYR A 85 10.59 14.27 -5.98
N SER A 86 9.50 13.54 -6.25
CA SER A 86 8.94 13.44 -7.60
C SER A 86 7.43 13.21 -7.61
N TYR A 87 6.70 14.16 -8.22
CA TYR A 87 5.28 13.98 -8.53
C TYR A 87 5.03 12.86 -9.55
N LYS A 88 5.97 12.62 -10.47
CA LYS A 88 5.85 11.52 -11.45
C LYS A 88 5.88 10.16 -10.76
N LEU A 89 6.72 9.99 -9.73
CA LEU A 89 6.73 8.76 -8.92
C LEU A 89 5.44 8.60 -8.10
N ALA A 90 4.87 9.69 -7.58
CA ALA A 90 3.58 9.65 -6.89
C ALA A 90 2.45 9.18 -7.82
N TYR A 91 2.38 9.73 -9.05
CA TYR A 91 1.40 9.28 -10.03
C TYR A 91 1.67 7.85 -10.52
N ALA A 92 2.93 7.45 -10.71
CA ALA A 92 3.27 6.08 -11.07
C ALA A 92 2.82 5.10 -9.98
N CYS A 93 3.10 5.42 -8.71
CA CYS A 93 2.60 4.67 -7.55
C CYS A 93 1.07 4.52 -7.61
N PHE A 94 0.34 5.62 -7.80
CA PHE A 94 -1.12 5.59 -7.92
C PHE A 94 -1.59 4.67 -9.06
N VAL A 95 -1.07 4.87 -10.27
CA VAL A 95 -1.51 4.15 -11.46
C VAL A 95 -1.26 2.65 -11.33
N PHE A 96 -0.07 2.25 -10.87
CA PHE A 96 0.25 0.84 -10.67
C PHE A 96 -0.61 0.19 -9.58
N ALA A 97 -0.85 0.88 -8.45
CA ALA A 97 -1.74 0.38 -7.40
C ALA A 97 -3.20 0.28 -7.89
N ALA A 98 -3.70 1.32 -8.55
CA ALA A 98 -5.07 1.40 -9.03
C ALA A 98 -5.39 0.36 -10.13
N MET A 99 -4.39 -0.06 -10.91
CA MET A 99 -4.54 -1.19 -11.85
C MET A 99 -4.34 -2.55 -11.17
N GLY A 100 -3.37 -2.64 -10.25
CA GLY A 100 -3.01 -3.93 -9.65
C GLY A 100 -4.04 -4.46 -8.67
N ILE A 101 -4.63 -3.58 -7.86
CA ILE A 101 -5.60 -3.95 -6.82
C ILE A 101 -6.86 -4.61 -7.41
N PRO A 102 -7.54 -4.06 -8.44
CA PRO A 102 -8.73 -4.69 -9.00
C PRO A 102 -8.42 -6.05 -9.64
N LEU A 103 -7.28 -6.18 -10.32
CA LEU A 103 -6.84 -7.46 -10.89
C LEU A 103 -6.65 -8.53 -9.82
N LEU A 104 -5.98 -8.18 -8.71
CA LEU A 104 -5.77 -9.08 -7.58
C LEU A 104 -7.09 -9.45 -6.89
N VAL A 105 -7.92 -8.46 -6.56
CA VAL A 105 -9.20 -8.65 -5.86
C VAL A 105 -10.17 -9.48 -6.70
N PHE A 106 -10.27 -9.22 -8.00
CA PHE A 106 -11.07 -10.02 -8.92
C PHE A 106 -10.58 -11.46 -8.97
N GLY A 107 -9.26 -11.65 -9.10
CA GLY A 107 -8.61 -12.96 -9.07
C GLY A 107 -8.93 -13.77 -7.82
N PHE A 108 -8.92 -13.15 -6.64
CA PHE A 108 -9.35 -13.80 -5.41
C PHE A 108 -10.84 -14.08 -5.37
N TYR A 109 -11.67 -13.14 -5.82
CA TYR A 109 -13.12 -13.30 -5.78
C TYR A 109 -13.60 -14.48 -6.64
N THR A 110 -13.07 -14.61 -7.86
CA THR A 110 -13.39 -15.74 -8.76
C THR A 110 -12.50 -16.95 -8.54
N PHE A 111 -11.56 -16.90 -7.59
CA PHE A 111 -10.54 -17.90 -7.33
C PHE A 111 -9.71 -18.30 -8.57
N GLN A 112 -9.42 -17.33 -9.45
CA GLN A 112 -8.60 -17.51 -10.65
C GLN A 112 -7.20 -16.96 -10.41
N LEU A 113 -6.29 -17.77 -9.87
CA LEU A 113 -4.94 -17.34 -9.50
C LEU A 113 -3.93 -17.33 -10.67
N GLY A 114 -4.42 -17.13 -11.89
CA GLY A 114 -3.62 -17.13 -13.11
C GLY A 114 -2.86 -15.82 -13.38
N PHE A 115 -2.56 -15.58 -14.65
CA PHE A 115 -1.72 -14.45 -15.08
C PHE A 115 -2.25 -13.08 -14.62
N ALA A 116 -3.56 -12.83 -14.71
CA ALA A 116 -4.13 -11.54 -14.32
C ALA A 116 -3.89 -11.21 -12.84
N THR A 117 -4.09 -12.19 -11.96
CA THR A 117 -3.86 -12.08 -10.51
C THR A 117 -2.39 -11.86 -10.18
N LEU A 118 -1.51 -12.60 -10.87
CA LEU A 118 -0.06 -12.43 -10.75
C LEU A 118 0.38 -11.04 -11.21
N LEU A 119 -0.12 -10.57 -12.35
CA LEU A 119 0.13 -9.22 -12.85
C LEU A 119 -0.35 -8.18 -11.83
N GLY A 120 -1.54 -8.37 -11.25
CA GLY A 120 -2.05 -7.50 -10.19
C GLY A 120 -1.09 -7.40 -9.00
N ALA A 121 -0.61 -8.54 -8.49
CA ALA A 121 0.35 -8.61 -7.39
C ALA A 121 1.70 -7.95 -7.74
N VAL A 122 2.19 -8.11 -8.98
CA VAL A 122 3.42 -7.45 -9.45
C VAL A 122 3.24 -5.93 -9.51
N LEU A 123 2.14 -5.44 -10.08
CA LEU A 123 1.85 -4.01 -10.18
C LEU A 123 1.76 -3.35 -8.80
N ILE A 124 1.16 -4.01 -7.81
CA ILE A 124 1.13 -3.54 -6.42
C ILE A 124 2.54 -3.39 -5.84
N ASN A 125 3.42 -4.38 -6.06
CA ASN A 125 4.80 -4.30 -5.59
C ASN A 125 5.57 -3.16 -6.28
N VAL A 126 5.38 -2.97 -7.59
CA VAL A 126 5.98 -1.84 -8.33
C VAL A 126 5.49 -0.49 -7.77
N ALA A 127 4.21 -0.38 -7.42
CA ALA A 127 3.65 0.82 -6.81
C ALA A 127 4.29 1.14 -5.46
N ILE A 128 4.49 0.13 -4.60
CA ILE A 128 5.11 0.29 -3.28
C ILE A 128 6.59 0.65 -3.42
N VAL A 129 7.31 0.05 -4.37
CA VAL A 129 8.71 0.44 -4.67
C VAL A 129 8.79 1.88 -5.15
N ALA A 130 7.91 2.30 -6.06
CA ALA A 130 7.86 3.69 -6.54
C ALA A 130 7.61 4.68 -5.39
N PHE A 131 6.70 4.33 -4.48
CA PHE A 131 6.45 5.11 -3.26
C PHE A 131 7.67 5.18 -2.34
N LEU A 132 8.27 4.02 -2.04
CA LEU A 132 9.43 3.91 -1.15
C LEU A 132 10.61 4.73 -1.66
N VAL A 133 10.93 4.62 -2.97
CA VAL A 133 11.96 5.44 -3.61
C VAL A 133 11.64 6.93 -3.48
N ASN A 134 10.38 7.33 -3.68
CA ASN A 134 9.98 8.72 -3.54
C ASN A 134 10.17 9.23 -2.10
N MET A 135 9.81 8.44 -1.09
CA MET A 135 9.97 8.80 0.33
C MET A 135 11.44 8.89 0.73
N VAL A 136 12.24 7.86 0.43
CA VAL A 136 13.67 7.82 0.75
C VAL A 136 14.40 9.02 0.14
N LEU A 137 14.17 9.30 -1.15
CA LEU A 137 14.82 10.43 -1.81
C LEU A 137 14.31 11.79 -1.32
N SER A 138 13.07 11.88 -0.83
CA SER A 138 12.55 13.10 -0.20
C SER A 138 13.25 13.33 1.15
N MET A 139 13.39 12.29 1.97
CA MET A 139 14.05 12.34 3.27
C MET A 139 15.55 12.65 3.14
N LEU A 140 16.26 11.99 2.22
CA LEU A 140 17.70 12.22 1.99
C LEU A 140 18.02 13.63 1.47
N ARG A 141 17.04 14.33 0.88
CA ARG A 141 17.19 15.72 0.42
C ARG A 141 16.77 16.75 1.46
N SER A 142 16.13 16.31 2.55
CA SER A 142 15.79 17.21 3.64
C SER A 142 17.01 17.50 4.52
N LYS A 143 16.98 18.65 5.18
CA LYS A 143 17.92 19.05 6.23
C LYS A 143 17.43 18.67 7.64
N HIS A 144 16.18 18.20 7.76
CA HIS A 144 15.52 17.89 9.02
C HIS A 144 15.14 16.42 9.08
N GLU A 145 15.49 15.79 10.19
CA GLU A 145 15.07 14.43 10.51
C GLU A 145 13.81 14.47 11.38
N SER A 146 12.89 13.54 11.12
CA SER A 146 11.66 13.40 11.89
C SER A 146 11.46 11.94 12.24
N VAL A 147 11.27 11.67 13.54
CA VAL A 147 11.01 10.30 14.02
C VAL A 147 9.74 9.73 13.38
N HIS A 148 8.70 10.56 13.24
CA HIS A 148 7.45 10.20 12.57
C HIS A 148 7.68 9.80 11.11
N ALA A 149 8.55 10.52 10.39
CA ALA A 149 8.92 10.16 9.02
C ALA A 149 9.68 8.82 8.94
N VAL A 150 10.52 8.51 9.94
CA VAL A 150 11.21 7.21 10.05
C VAL A 150 10.21 6.08 10.34
N PHE A 151 9.20 6.30 11.20
CA PHE A 151 8.12 5.33 11.42
C PHE A 151 7.36 5.04 10.12
N VAL A 152 6.97 6.08 9.37
CA VAL A 152 6.31 5.92 8.07
C VAL A 152 7.17 5.12 7.09
N LEU A 153 8.46 5.46 6.99
CA LEU A 153 9.40 4.73 6.12
C LEU A 153 9.52 3.26 6.52
N THR A 154 9.66 2.98 7.82
CA THR A 154 9.81 1.62 8.36
C THR A 154 8.53 0.80 8.14
N ALA A 155 7.36 1.39 8.35
CA ALA A 155 6.09 0.74 8.08
C ALA A 155 5.92 0.39 6.58
N VAL A 156 6.38 1.26 5.68
CA VAL A 156 6.34 1.02 4.23
C VAL A 156 7.32 -0.09 3.82
N LEU A 157 8.47 -0.21 4.49
CA LEU A 157 9.36 -1.36 4.30
C LEU A 157 8.67 -2.67 4.71
N TRP A 158 7.96 -2.68 5.85
CA TRP A 158 7.15 -3.83 6.24
C TRP A 158 6.01 -4.11 5.26
N LEU A 159 5.38 -3.07 4.68
CA LEU A 159 4.38 -3.23 3.63
C LEU A 159 4.99 -3.90 2.39
N LEU A 160 6.17 -3.45 1.95
CA LEU A 160 6.88 -4.06 0.82
C LEU A 160 7.19 -5.54 1.08
N LEU A 161 7.71 -5.87 2.26
CA LEU A 161 7.97 -7.27 2.63
C LEU A 161 6.66 -8.08 2.66
N THR A 162 5.59 -7.51 3.18
CA THR A 162 4.25 -8.13 3.19
C THR A 162 3.77 -8.45 1.77
N THR A 163 3.87 -7.50 0.84
CA THR A 163 3.41 -7.70 -0.55
C THR A 163 4.33 -8.59 -1.37
N LEU A 164 5.63 -8.65 -1.05
CA LEU A 164 6.56 -9.61 -1.64
C LEU A 164 6.22 -11.04 -1.20
N VAL A 165 5.92 -11.24 0.09
CA VAL A 165 5.43 -12.53 0.60
C VAL A 165 4.09 -12.88 -0.06
N GLY A 166 3.15 -11.92 -0.19
CA GLY A 166 1.87 -12.14 -0.87
C GLY A 166 2.03 -12.54 -2.35
N LEU A 167 2.96 -11.91 -3.07
CA LEU A 167 3.32 -12.28 -4.43
C LEU A 167 3.90 -13.70 -4.49
N ALA A 168 4.83 -14.03 -3.59
CA ALA A 168 5.40 -15.38 -3.48
C ALA A 168 4.31 -16.43 -3.21
N LEU A 169 3.34 -16.13 -2.34
CA LEU A 169 2.22 -17.03 -2.06
C LEU A 169 1.34 -17.26 -3.29
N THR A 170 1.07 -16.21 -4.07
CA THR A 170 0.30 -16.28 -5.32
C THR A 170 1.00 -17.20 -6.33
N ILE A 171 2.31 -17.05 -6.52
CA ILE A 171 3.12 -17.92 -7.39
C ILE A 171 3.08 -19.36 -6.87
N ASN A 172 3.25 -19.55 -5.55
CA ASN A 172 3.31 -20.87 -4.94
C ASN A 172 2.00 -21.65 -5.08
N PHE A 173 0.85 -20.98 -5.18
CA PHE A 173 -0.41 -21.65 -5.50
C PHE A 173 -0.47 -22.22 -6.92
N THR A 174 0.33 -21.69 -7.85
CA THR A 174 0.39 -22.17 -9.24
C THR A 174 1.53 -23.14 -9.52
N THR A 175 2.69 -22.98 -8.87
CA THR A 175 3.92 -23.72 -9.20
C THR A 175 4.49 -24.55 -8.05
N ALA A 176 3.98 -24.39 -6.82
CA ALA A 176 4.41 -25.12 -5.62
C ALA A 176 5.95 -25.09 -5.39
N PHE A 177 6.58 -23.94 -5.53
CA PHE A 177 8.05 -23.80 -5.38
C PHE A 177 8.52 -23.73 -3.92
N LEU A 178 7.64 -23.41 -2.96
CA LEU A 178 7.98 -23.37 -1.54
C LEU A 178 7.89 -24.76 -0.89
N PRO A 179 8.68 -25.06 0.16
CA PRO A 179 8.70 -26.38 0.80
C PRO A 179 7.38 -26.80 1.45
N LYS A 180 6.50 -25.84 1.78
CA LYS A 180 5.20 -26.07 2.43
C LYS A 180 4.09 -25.40 1.63
N ALA A 181 2.85 -25.85 1.84
CA ALA A 181 1.67 -25.24 1.23
C ALA A 181 1.55 -23.75 1.59
N SER A 182 1.06 -22.92 0.66
CA SER A 182 0.89 -21.47 0.87
C SER A 182 0.12 -21.12 2.13
N LEU A 183 -0.85 -21.95 2.54
CA LEU A 183 -1.61 -21.79 3.79
C LEU A 183 -0.71 -21.70 5.03
N HIS A 184 0.42 -22.41 5.04
CA HIS A 184 1.37 -22.40 6.15
C HIS A 184 1.96 -21.00 6.38
N TYR A 185 2.24 -20.27 5.29
CA TYR A 185 2.86 -18.94 5.34
C TYR A 185 1.82 -17.81 5.39
N LEU A 186 0.53 -18.12 5.30
CA LEU A 186 -0.54 -17.12 5.32
C LEU A 186 -0.55 -16.31 6.62
N SER A 187 -0.31 -16.97 7.76
CA SER A 187 -0.19 -16.29 9.06
C SER A 187 0.98 -15.31 9.09
N LEU A 188 2.14 -15.70 8.54
CA LEU A 188 3.31 -14.82 8.44
C LEU A 188 2.96 -13.55 7.63
N HIS A 189 2.38 -13.72 6.45
CA HIS A 189 1.93 -12.61 5.60
C HIS A 189 0.96 -11.67 6.35
N ALA A 190 -0.05 -12.22 7.02
CA ALA A 190 -1.04 -11.43 7.75
C ALA A 190 -0.44 -10.63 8.92
N HIS A 191 0.44 -11.25 9.72
CA HIS A 191 1.09 -10.56 10.85
C HIS A 191 2.05 -9.47 10.37
N MET A 192 2.80 -9.70 9.28
CA MET A 192 3.65 -8.67 8.69
C MET A 192 2.83 -7.46 8.22
N GLY A 193 1.66 -7.70 7.62
CA GLY A 193 0.77 -6.62 7.18
C GLY A 193 0.11 -5.86 8.33
N ILE A 194 -0.40 -6.56 9.34
CA ILE A 194 -1.13 -5.91 10.44
C ILE A 194 -0.17 -5.28 11.44
N VAL A 195 0.78 -6.05 11.96
CA VAL A 195 1.69 -5.58 13.03
C VAL A 195 2.85 -4.79 12.45
N GLY A 196 3.52 -5.34 11.43
CA GLY A 196 4.71 -4.72 10.84
C GLY A 196 4.39 -3.44 10.08
N TRP A 197 3.34 -3.44 9.27
CA TRP A 197 2.94 -2.27 8.49
C TRP A 197 1.91 -1.40 9.21
N LEU A 198 0.67 -1.87 9.36
CA LEU A 198 -0.44 -1.00 9.73
C LEU A 198 -0.32 -0.43 11.15
N LEU A 199 -0.07 -1.28 12.15
CA LEU A 199 0.06 -0.86 13.54
C LEU A 199 1.27 0.07 13.73
N LEU A 200 2.42 -0.28 13.15
CA LEU A 200 3.62 0.55 13.21
C LEU A 200 3.38 1.94 12.60
N LEU A 201 2.66 2.02 11.48
CA LEU A 201 2.30 3.29 10.85
C LEU A 201 1.35 4.12 11.71
N VAL A 202 0.40 3.51 12.40
CA VAL A 202 -0.57 4.22 13.26
C VAL A 202 0.08 4.77 14.54
N ILE A 203 1.09 4.06 15.07
CA ILE A 203 1.85 4.51 16.25
C ILE A 203 2.77 5.68 15.89
N GLY A 204 3.30 5.68 14.65
CA GLY A 204 4.18 6.71 14.11
C GLY A 204 3.48 8.01 13.80
#